data_AF-A0A3N5N2Z5-F1
#
_entry.id   AF-A0A3N5N2Z5-F1
#
_cell.length_a   1.000
_cell.length_b   1.000
_cell.length_c   1.000
_cell.angle_alpha   90.00
_cell.angle_beta   90.00
_cell.angle_gamma   90.00
#
_symmetry.space_group_name_H-M   'P 1'
#
loop_
_entity.id
_entity.type
_entity.pdbx_description
1 polymer ?
#
loop_
_entity_poly.entity_id
_entity_poly.type
_entity_poly.pdbx_seq_one_letter_code
_entity_poly.pdbx_strand_id
1 'polypeptide(L)'
;MTVYSLLLLPGDGIGPEVMAEVERLVAFFNKRGKQHFETKTALVGGAAIDKHGVPLTDEALGMARAADAIVFGAVGGPKWDKVAYQIRPEAGLLRLRKELDLFANLRPAVCYPALAEASSLKREHVEGLDIL
;
A
#
# COMPACT_ATOMS: atom_id res chain seq x y z
N MET A 1 22.28 5.43 -14.81
CA MET A 1 21.46 5.62 -13.59
C MET A 1 20.12 4.97 -13.90
N THR A 2 19.79 3.86 -13.23
CA THR A 2 18.49 3.20 -13.46
C THR A 2 17.41 4.01 -12.76
N VAL A 3 16.36 4.34 -13.51
CA VAL A 3 15.17 5.02 -13.00
C VAL A 3 14.07 3.98 -12.86
N TYR A 4 13.45 3.90 -11.70
CA TYR A 4 12.28 3.05 -11.44
C TYR A 4 11.04 3.92 -11.25
N SER A 5 9.92 3.52 -11.84
CA SER A 5 8.63 4.18 -11.69
C SER A 5 7.83 3.55 -10.55
N LEU A 6 7.48 4.36 -9.55
CA LEU A 6 6.64 3.97 -8.42
C LEU A 6 5.26 4.61 -8.55
N LEU A 7 4.20 3.81 -8.48
CA LEU A 7 2.84 4.32 -8.29
C LEU A 7 2.49 4.34 -6.81
N LEU A 8 2.20 5.53 -6.29
CA LEU A 8 1.71 5.73 -4.93
C LEU A 8 0.18 5.71 -4.94
N LEU A 9 -0.41 4.86 -4.10
CA LEU A 9 -1.86 4.75 -3.90
C LEU A 9 -2.17 4.96 -2.41
N PRO A 10 -2.32 6.23 -1.95
CA PRO A 10 -2.42 6.51 -0.52
C PRO A 10 -3.72 6.06 0.12
N GLY A 11 -4.82 6.14 -0.62
CA GLY A 11 -6.13 5.68 -0.20
C GLY A 11 -6.71 6.48 0.98
N ASP A 12 -7.18 5.77 2.01
CA ASP A 12 -8.11 6.28 3.03
C ASP A 12 -7.51 6.27 4.45
N GLY A 13 -8.16 6.98 5.36
CA GLY A 13 -7.79 7.02 6.78
C GLY A 13 -6.37 7.57 6.98
N ILE A 14 -5.52 6.82 7.68
CA ILE A 14 -4.10 7.18 7.91
C ILE A 14 -3.20 6.94 6.68
N GLY A 15 -3.75 6.35 5.60
CA GLY A 15 -3.00 6.01 4.40
C GLY A 15 -2.23 7.21 3.80
N PRO A 16 -2.88 8.37 3.57
CA PRO A 16 -2.19 9.59 3.14
C PRO A 16 -1.05 10.05 4.05
N GLU A 17 -1.21 9.95 5.36
CA GLU A 17 -0.19 10.37 6.34
C GLU A 17 1.04 9.47 6.30
N VAL A 18 0.85 8.14 6.28
CA VAL A 18 1.96 7.18 6.19
C VAL A 18 2.67 7.28 4.84
N MET A 19 1.93 7.55 3.77
CA MET A 19 2.51 7.69 2.43
C MET A 19 3.30 8.99 2.23
N ALA A 20 2.99 10.05 2.97
CA ALA A 20 3.86 11.23 3.00
C ALA A 20 5.27 10.88 3.54
N GLU A 21 5.38 9.95 4.50
CA GLU A 21 6.68 9.47 4.98
C GLU A 21 7.39 8.60 3.95
N VAL A 22 6.66 7.83 3.13
CA VAL A 22 7.22 7.12 1.96
C VAL A 22 7.85 8.11 0.98
N GLU A 23 7.18 9.21 0.65
CA GLU A 23 7.73 10.25 -0.24
C GLU A 23 9.01 10.87 0.32
N ARG A 24 9.09 11.09 1.63
CA ARG A 24 10.31 11.56 2.31
C ARG A 24 11.46 10.57 2.18
N LEU A 25 11.18 9.27 2.33
CA LEU A 25 12.18 8.22 2.13
C LEU A 25 12.62 8.14 0.66
N VAL A 26 11.69 8.25 -0.30
CA VAL A 26 12.01 8.32 -1.73
C VAL A 26 12.93 9.51 -2.02
N ALA A 27 12.63 10.70 -1.50
CA ALA A 27 13.48 11.87 -1.66
C ALA A 27 14.87 11.68 -1.03
N PHE A 28 14.95 11.02 0.13
CA PHE A 28 16.22 10.67 0.76
C PHE A 28 17.06 9.74 -0.12
N PHE A 29 16.45 8.67 -0.65
CA PHE A 29 17.13 7.73 -1.54
C PHE A 29 17.52 8.38 -2.87
N ASN A 30 16.67 9.20 -3.47
CA ASN A 30 17.01 9.93 -4.69
C ASN A 30 18.19 10.89 -4.52
N LYS A 31 18.41 11.43 -3.31
CA LYS A 31 19.53 12.32 -2.99
C LYS A 31 20.86 11.58 -2.75
N ARG A 32 20.81 10.35 -2.23
CA ARG A 32 22.01 9.64 -1.71
C ARG A 32 22.31 8.31 -2.38
N GLY A 33 21.33 7.72 -3.06
CA GLY A 33 21.38 6.39 -3.62
C GLY A 33 22.05 6.34 -4.99
N LYS A 34 22.29 5.11 -5.46
CA LYS A 34 22.76 4.84 -6.83
C LYS A 34 21.59 4.66 -7.83
N GLN A 35 20.39 4.46 -7.31
CA GLN A 35 19.13 4.33 -8.02
C GLN A 35 18.31 5.62 -7.90
N HIS A 36 17.43 5.85 -8.87
CA HIS A 36 16.48 6.95 -8.85
C HIS A 36 15.06 6.41 -8.96
N PHE A 37 14.13 7.04 -8.25
CA PHE A 37 12.71 6.69 -8.24
C PHE A 37 11.88 7.88 -8.68
N GLU A 38 11.12 7.70 -9.75
CA GLU A 38 10.06 8.64 -10.14
C GLU A 38 8.74 8.18 -9.54
N THR A 39 7.99 9.10 -8.96
CA THR A 39 6.70 8.80 -8.33
C THR A 39 5.56 9.42 -9.13
N LYS A 40 4.48 8.66 -9.26
CA LYS A 40 3.16 9.16 -9.65
C LYS A 40 2.17 8.79 -8.55
N THR A 41 1.14 9.60 -8.38
CA THR A 41 0.11 9.35 -7.36
C THR A 41 -1.25 9.25 -8.02
N ALA A 42 -2.04 8.25 -7.61
CA ALA A 42 -3.43 8.10 -8.05
C ALA A 42 -4.34 7.79 -6.85
N LEU A 43 -5.65 7.97 -7.06
CA LEU A 43 -6.64 7.69 -6.02
C LEU A 43 -7.08 6.22 -6.06
N VAL A 44 -7.34 5.68 -4.87
CA VAL A 44 -7.94 4.36 -4.66
C VAL A 44 -8.86 4.41 -3.43
N GLY A 45 -9.77 3.45 -3.30
CA GLY A 45 -10.61 3.30 -2.13
C GLY A 45 -11.71 4.38 -2.04
N GLY A 46 -12.04 4.76 -0.81
CA GLY A 46 -12.99 5.81 -0.45
C GLY A 46 -12.71 7.15 -1.12
N ALA A 47 -11.45 7.58 -1.15
CA ALA A 47 -11.03 8.81 -1.82
C ALA A 47 -11.34 8.79 -3.33
N ALA A 48 -11.20 7.63 -3.98
CA ALA A 48 -11.59 7.47 -5.38
C ALA A 48 -13.12 7.44 -5.54
N ILE A 49 -13.86 6.80 -4.62
CA ILE A 49 -15.33 6.81 -4.63
C ILE A 49 -15.86 8.24 -4.52
N ASP A 50 -15.33 9.02 -3.59
CA ASP A 50 -15.77 10.40 -3.36
C ASP A 50 -15.56 11.28 -4.60
N LYS A 51 -14.46 11.08 -5.34
CA LYS A 51 -14.12 11.92 -6.50
C LYS A 51 -14.69 11.40 -7.83
N HIS A 52 -14.77 10.09 -8.00
CA HIS A 52 -15.02 9.43 -9.28
C HIS A 52 -16.19 8.44 -9.24
N GLY A 53 -16.79 8.19 -8.07
CA GLY A 53 -17.90 7.24 -7.90
C GLY A 53 -17.48 5.76 -7.94
N VAL A 54 -16.19 5.46 -8.12
CA VAL A 54 -15.64 4.09 -8.18
C VAL A 54 -14.39 3.97 -7.31
N PRO A 55 -14.12 2.80 -6.69
CA PRO A 55 -12.98 2.62 -5.78
C PRO A 55 -11.63 2.49 -6.50
N LEU A 56 -11.61 2.29 -7.82
CA LEU A 56 -10.41 2.30 -8.64
C LEU A 56 -10.80 2.61 -10.09
N THR A 57 -10.28 3.70 -10.64
CA THR A 57 -10.52 4.09 -12.04
C THR A 57 -9.67 3.25 -13.00
N ASP A 58 -10.10 3.16 -14.26
CA ASP A 58 -9.33 2.49 -15.31
C ASP A 58 -8.01 3.20 -15.60
N GLU A 59 -7.99 4.53 -15.46
CA GLU A 59 -6.77 5.33 -15.54
C GLU A 59 -5.76 4.94 -14.44
N ALA A 60 -6.20 4.84 -13.18
CA ALA A 60 -5.33 4.44 -12.07
C ALA A 60 -4.82 2.99 -12.25
N LEU A 61 -5.66 2.09 -12.77
CA LEU A 61 -5.24 0.73 -13.13
C LEU A 61 -4.22 0.73 -14.29
N GLY A 62 -4.39 1.60 -15.28
CA GLY A 62 -3.43 1.79 -16.37
C GLY A 62 -2.07 2.29 -15.85
N MET A 63 -2.09 3.25 -14.92
CA MET A 63 -0.87 3.71 -14.22
C MET A 63 -0.21 2.57 -13.45
N ALA A 64 -1.01 1.72 -12.78
CA ALA A 64 -0.50 0.59 -12.01
C ALA A 64 0.18 -0.46 -12.88
N ARG A 65 -0.36 -0.73 -14.08
CA ARG A 65 0.25 -1.63 -15.08
C ARG A 65 1.54 -1.09 -15.67
N ALA A 66 1.69 0.24 -15.74
CA ALA A 66 2.85 0.91 -16.32
C ALA A 66 3.98 1.17 -15.32
N ALA A 67 3.72 1.04 -14.02
CA ALA A 67 4.71 1.25 -12.96
C ALA A 67 5.55 -0.02 -12.72
N ASP A 68 6.79 0.15 -12.28
CA ASP A 68 7.65 -0.97 -11.89
C ASP A 68 7.22 -1.55 -10.53
N ALA A 69 6.69 -0.71 -9.64
CA ALA A 69 6.12 -1.13 -8.37
C ALA A 69 5.01 -0.20 -7.89
N ILE A 70 4.14 -0.73 -7.03
CA ILE A 70 3.04 -0.01 -6.40
C ILE A 70 3.31 0.06 -4.91
N VAL A 71 3.25 1.26 -4.34
CA VAL A 71 3.26 1.46 -2.89
C VAL A 71 1.86 1.89 -2.45
N PHE A 72 1.23 1.03 -1.67
CA PHE A 72 -0.17 1.14 -1.29
C PHE A 72 -0.29 1.49 0.19
N GLY A 73 -1.09 2.51 0.51
CA GLY A 73 -1.38 2.93 1.88
C GLY A 73 -2.44 2.04 2.54
N ALA A 74 -3.62 2.61 2.77
CA ALA A 74 -4.75 1.90 3.36
C ALA A 74 -6.03 2.21 2.58
N VAL A 75 -7.05 1.36 2.68
CA VAL A 75 -8.39 1.64 2.14
C VAL A 75 -9.47 1.26 3.14
N GLY A 76 -10.62 1.91 3.05
CA GLY A 76 -11.77 1.67 3.90
C GLY A 76 -12.07 2.81 4.87
N GLY A 77 -13.22 2.71 5.52
CA GLY A 77 -13.63 3.64 6.57
C GLY A 77 -15.15 3.68 6.73
N PRO A 78 -15.66 4.09 7.92
CA PRO A 78 -17.08 4.00 8.24
C PRO A 78 -18.01 4.75 7.28
N LYS A 79 -17.49 5.80 6.62
CA LYS A 79 -18.22 6.58 5.63
C LYS A 79 -18.77 5.73 4.48
N TRP A 80 -18.05 4.68 4.09
CA TRP A 80 -18.41 3.85 2.94
C TRP A 80 -18.99 2.47 3.32
N ASP A 81 -19.28 2.21 4.59
CA ASP A 81 -19.79 0.90 5.04
C ASP A 81 -21.11 0.48 4.36
N LYS A 82 -21.93 1.46 3.99
CA LYS A 82 -23.26 1.28 3.41
C LYS A 82 -23.30 1.35 1.88
N VAL A 83 -22.16 1.55 1.21
CA VAL A 83 -22.14 1.50 -0.26
C VAL A 83 -22.30 0.07 -0.75
N ALA A 84 -22.79 -0.08 -1.98
CA ALA A 84 -22.99 -1.40 -2.56
C ALA A 84 -21.66 -2.16 -2.68
N TYR A 85 -21.68 -3.48 -2.53
CA TYR A 85 -20.47 -4.32 -2.42
C TYR A 85 -19.43 -4.06 -3.53
N GLN A 86 -19.90 -3.91 -4.76
CA GLN A 86 -19.09 -3.68 -5.95
C GLN A 86 -18.38 -2.31 -5.99
N ILE A 87 -18.85 -1.34 -5.19
CA ILE A 87 -18.26 0.00 -5.08
C ILE A 87 -17.63 0.25 -3.71
N ARG A 88 -17.45 -0.77 -2.87
CA ARG A 88 -16.76 -0.60 -1.58
C ARG A 88 -15.27 -0.28 -1.79
N PRO A 89 -14.62 0.46 -0.86
CA PRO A 89 -13.19 0.76 -0.97
C PRO A 89 -12.33 -0.49 -1.22
N GLU A 90 -12.63 -1.61 -0.56
CA GLU A 90 -11.91 -2.87 -0.68
C GLU A 90 -12.05 -3.50 -2.07
N ALA A 91 -13.12 -3.21 -2.81
CA ALA A 91 -13.30 -3.70 -4.17
C ALA A 91 -12.23 -3.12 -5.12
N GLY A 92 -11.72 -1.91 -4.86
CA GLY A 92 -10.59 -1.35 -5.59
C GLY A 92 -9.30 -2.16 -5.39
N LEU A 93 -9.00 -2.55 -4.15
CA LEU A 93 -7.84 -3.39 -3.82
C LEU A 93 -7.96 -4.79 -4.44
N LEU A 94 -9.14 -5.42 -4.37
CA LEU A 94 -9.39 -6.72 -4.97
C LEU A 94 -9.26 -6.68 -6.49
N ARG A 95 -9.82 -5.64 -7.12
CA ARG A 95 -9.68 -5.41 -8.56
C ARG A 95 -8.20 -5.27 -8.94
N LEU A 96 -7.44 -4.44 -8.23
CA LEU A 96 -6.01 -4.24 -8.49
C LEU A 96 -5.23 -5.56 -8.45
N ARG A 97 -5.43 -6.36 -7.40
CA ARG A 97 -4.76 -7.66 -7.24
C ARG A 97 -5.11 -8.64 -8.36
N LYS A 98 -6.39 -8.73 -8.73
CA LYS A 98 -6.86 -9.61 -9.81
C LYS A 98 -6.30 -9.20 -11.16
N GLU A 99 -6.40 -7.91 -11.49
CA GLU A 99 -6.04 -7.37 -12.79
C GLU A 99 -4.51 -7.41 -13.05
N LEU A 100 -3.71 -7.33 -11.99
CA LEU A 100 -2.25 -7.42 -12.04
C LEU A 100 -1.72 -8.85 -11.79
N ASP A 101 -2.60 -9.84 -11.66
CA ASP A 101 -2.24 -11.24 -11.38
C ASP A 101 -1.32 -11.41 -10.15
N LEU A 102 -1.60 -10.68 -9.07
CA LEU A 102 -0.82 -10.71 -7.83
C LEU A 102 -1.20 -11.92 -6.97
N PHE A 103 -0.91 -13.12 -7.47
CA PHE A 103 -1.29 -14.39 -6.85
C PHE A 103 -0.48 -14.71 -5.57
N ALA A 104 0.78 -14.28 -5.50
CA ALA A 104 1.66 -14.53 -4.37
C ALA A 104 1.61 -13.35 -3.38
N ASN A 105 1.03 -13.57 -2.19
CA ASN A 105 1.04 -12.58 -1.13
C ASN A 105 1.99 -13.00 -0.01
N LEU A 106 3.16 -12.36 0.04
CA LEU A 106 4.18 -12.55 1.06
C LEU A 106 3.89 -11.66 2.28
N ARG A 107 3.88 -12.23 3.49
CA ARG A 107 3.59 -11.53 4.75
C ARG A 107 4.52 -12.00 5.87
N PRO A 108 5.79 -11.55 5.86
CA PRO A 108 6.73 -11.93 6.91
C PRO A 108 6.23 -11.50 8.29
N ALA A 109 6.33 -12.40 9.26
CA ALA A 109 6.10 -12.12 10.67
C ALA A 109 7.41 -12.30 11.42
N VAL A 110 8.00 -11.17 11.82
CA VAL A 110 9.32 -11.11 12.49
C VAL A 110 9.16 -10.46 13.85
N CYS A 111 9.66 -11.09 14.91
CA CYS A 111 9.72 -10.53 16.25
C CYS A 111 11.16 -10.14 16.59
N TYR A 112 11.44 -8.83 16.52
CA TYR A 112 12.71 -8.29 16.99
C TYR A 112 12.82 -8.43 18.52
N PRO A 113 13.98 -8.85 19.07
CA PRO A 113 14.15 -9.02 20.51
C PRO A 113 13.79 -7.79 21.35
N ALA A 114 14.01 -6.59 20.80
CA ALA A 114 13.65 -5.32 21.42
C ALA A 114 12.13 -5.07 21.54
N LEU A 115 11.31 -5.81 20.79
CA LEU A 115 9.86 -5.69 20.72
C LEU A 115 9.11 -6.91 21.27
N ALA A 116 9.80 -7.91 21.81
CA ALA A 116 9.17 -9.15 22.27
C ALA A 116 8.10 -8.93 23.35
N GLU A 117 8.27 -7.93 24.21
CA GLU A 117 7.29 -7.55 25.25
C GLU A 117 6.00 -6.91 24.70
N ALA A 118 5.97 -6.54 23.41
CA ALA A 118 4.75 -6.06 22.75
C ALA A 118 3.82 -7.21 22.34
N SER A 119 4.32 -8.45 22.35
CA SER A 119 3.52 -9.65 22.09
C SER A 119 2.70 -10.03 23.32
N SER A 120 1.51 -10.61 23.09
CA SER A 120 0.73 -11.23 24.16
C SER A 120 1.23 -12.63 24.55
N LEU A 121 2.16 -13.21 23.77
CA LEU A 121 2.81 -14.48 24.06
C LEU A 121 3.99 -14.28 25.03
N LYS A 122 4.31 -15.32 25.79
CA LYS A 122 5.51 -15.31 26.64
C LYS A 122 6.76 -15.15 25.79
N ARG A 123 7.73 -14.40 26.31
CA ARG A 123 8.97 -14.03 25.60
C ARG A 123 9.70 -15.26 25.03
N GLU A 124 9.84 -16.32 25.83
CA GLU A 124 10.51 -17.56 25.46
C GLU A 124 9.86 -18.33 24.30
N HIS A 125 8.66 -17.94 23.88
CA HIS A 125 7.95 -18.52 22.74
C HIS A 125 7.96 -17.66 21.48
N VAL A 126 8.29 -16.36 21.59
CA VAL A 126 8.12 -15.40 20.50
C VAL A 126 9.41 -14.67 20.13
N GLU A 127 10.36 -14.55 21.05
CA GLU A 127 11.65 -13.93 20.76
C GLU A 127 12.36 -14.67 19.62
N GLY A 128 12.77 -13.93 18.59
CA GLY A 128 13.45 -14.51 17.43
C GLY A 128 12.52 -15.20 16.42
N LEU A 129 11.20 -15.05 16.56
CA LEU A 129 10.25 -15.47 15.52
C LEU A 129 10.62 -14.82 14.18
N ASP A 130 10.79 -15.64 13.14
CA ASP A 130 11.05 -15.21 11.77
C ASP A 130 10.43 -16.24 10.82
N ILE A 131 9.26 -15.90 10.28
CA ILE A 131 8.52 -16.74 9.32
C ILE A 131 8.04 -15.91 8.14
N LEU A 132 8.01 -16.52 6.95
CA LEU A 132 7.50 -15.93 5.71
C LEU A 132 6.30 -16.70 5.16
#